data_AF-R2RAN5-F1
#
_entry.id   AF-R2RAN5-F1
#
_cell.length_a   1.000
_cell.length_b   1.000
_cell.length_c   1.000
_cell.angle_alpha   90.00
_cell.angle_beta   90.00
_cell.angle_gamma   90.00
#
_symmetry.space_group_name_H-M   'P 1'
#
loop_
_entity.id
_entity.type
_entity.pdbx_description
1 polymer ?
#
loop_
_entity_poly.entity_id
_entity_poly.type
_entity_poly.pdbx_seq_one_letter_code
_entity_poly.pdbx_strand_id
1 'polypeptide(L)'
;MRRRIRPFSILLGTFLVIASLGMLSSRIFHFDNKVNSQQDFSASANQYLQEHGQDFPLLLQTDTRWADKSYGSGSDKNDLATNGCAITSLAMILSYWERRTVYPTEILQWSGDHYYESGQGTAWTIFPAFAQNYGLTVQDLGKDQAKIQQHLNQNQPLVISVNPGEFTDVGHIMVIKKDVQSDQIIVYDPNDRPEKEHYMQKYSLDHLMPQLANAWVYTK
;
A
#
# COMPACT_ATOMS: atom_id res chain seq x y z
N MET A 1 81.02 2.27 40.58
CA MET A 1 82.18 3.15 40.87
C MET A 1 82.77 3.62 39.53
N ARG A 2 82.89 4.96 39.35
CA ARG A 2 83.66 5.72 38.32
C ARG A 2 83.26 5.75 36.81
N ARG A 3 82.65 6.91 36.47
CA ARG A 3 82.77 7.84 35.31
C ARG A 3 83.84 7.60 34.20
N ARG A 4 83.45 7.94 32.94
CA ARG A 4 84.08 8.91 31.97
C ARG A 4 83.23 8.92 30.67
N ILE A 5 82.49 9.98 30.27
CA ILE A 5 82.78 11.31 29.68
C ILE A 5 83.23 11.30 28.18
N ARG A 6 82.25 11.57 27.27
CA ARG A 6 82.18 12.53 26.12
C ARG A 6 83.19 12.45 24.93
N PRO A 7 83.05 13.21 23.80
CA PRO A 7 81.93 14.03 23.25
C PRO A 7 81.66 13.82 21.72
N PHE A 8 80.60 14.42 21.16
CA PHE A 8 80.62 15.40 20.04
C PHE A 8 79.19 15.82 19.61
N SER A 9 78.72 16.96 20.11
CA SER A 9 78.32 18.18 19.37
C SER A 9 78.15 18.08 17.84
N ILE A 10 77.18 18.69 17.12
CA ILE A 10 76.41 19.95 17.30
C ILE A 10 75.45 20.13 16.06
N LEU A 11 74.42 20.99 16.21
CA LEU A 11 73.54 21.65 15.19
C LEU A 11 72.46 20.79 14.51
N LEU A 12 71.27 21.28 14.11
CA LEU A 12 70.42 22.46 14.33
C LEU A 12 69.30 22.33 13.28
N GLY A 13 68.05 22.64 13.65
CA GLY A 13 66.97 22.89 12.66
C GLY A 13 65.68 22.16 13.03
N THR A 14 64.91 22.66 13.99
CA THR A 14 63.74 23.55 13.80
C THR A 14 62.62 23.01 12.89
N PHE A 15 61.50 22.71 13.54
CA PHE A 15 60.11 23.00 13.13
C PHE A 15 59.61 22.52 11.76
N LEU A 16 58.66 21.59 11.78
CA LEU A 16 57.30 21.88 11.31
C LEU A 16 56.26 20.87 11.82
N VAL A 17 55.22 21.48 12.40
CA VAL A 17 53.97 20.96 12.92
C VAL A 17 53.09 20.51 11.75
N ILE A 18 52.27 19.46 11.93
CA ILE A 18 50.80 19.51 11.79
C ILE A 18 50.21 18.15 12.22
N ALA A 19 49.34 18.24 13.22
CA ALA A 19 48.53 17.18 13.77
C ALA A 19 47.43 16.76 12.78
N SER A 20 47.30 15.47 12.51
CA SER A 20 46.08 14.89 11.93
C SER A 20 45.16 14.44 13.07
N LEU A 21 44.35 15.37 13.57
CA LEU A 21 43.17 15.04 14.37
C LEU A 21 42.18 14.25 13.52
N GLY A 22 41.73 13.12 14.06
CA GLY A 22 40.61 12.36 13.53
C GLY A 22 39.36 13.22 13.50
N MET A 23 38.82 13.45 12.31
CA MET A 23 37.42 13.84 12.14
C MET A 23 36.62 12.56 11.91
N LEU A 24 36.09 12.02 13.00
CA LEU A 24 34.96 11.10 12.95
C LEU A 24 33.76 11.90 12.43
N SER A 25 33.61 11.95 11.11
CA SER A 25 32.43 12.51 10.46
C SER A 25 31.25 11.62 10.83
N SER A 26 30.40 12.09 11.74
CA SER A 26 29.03 11.63 11.87
C SER A 26 28.30 11.99 10.58
N ARG A 27 28.44 11.15 9.56
CA ARG A 27 27.50 11.11 8.45
C ARG A 27 26.19 10.60 9.02
N ILE A 28 25.37 11.54 9.46
CA ILE A 28 23.93 11.38 9.52
C ILE A 28 23.55 11.03 8.08
N PHE A 29 23.30 9.75 7.83
CA PHE A 29 22.62 9.33 6.62
C PHE A 29 21.21 9.92 6.70
N HIS A 30 21.05 11.10 6.11
CA HIS A 30 19.74 11.53 5.64
C HIS A 30 19.35 10.55 4.55
N PHE A 31 18.49 9.57 4.91
CA PHE A 31 17.76 8.77 3.93
C PHE A 31 16.77 9.70 3.26
N ASP A 32 17.22 10.38 2.21
CA ASP A 32 16.35 11.03 1.25
C ASP A 32 15.82 9.93 0.31
N ASN A 33 14.97 9.05 0.86
CA ASN A 33 14.26 8.03 0.08
C ASN A 33 13.16 8.74 -0.71
N LYS A 34 13.52 9.35 -1.83
CA LYS A 34 12.57 9.44 -2.93
C LYS A 34 12.18 8.01 -3.27
N VAL A 35 10.93 7.67 -2.97
CA VAL A 35 10.27 6.44 -3.39
C VAL A 35 10.41 6.35 -4.91
N ASN A 36 11.34 5.52 -5.40
CA ASN A 36 11.72 5.52 -6.82
C ASN A 36 10.83 4.61 -7.67
N SER A 37 9.94 3.82 -7.05
CA SER A 37 8.96 2.98 -7.73
C SER A 37 7.68 2.82 -6.89
N GLN A 38 6.55 2.50 -7.56
CA GLN A 38 5.31 2.11 -6.86
C GLN A 38 5.51 0.87 -5.98
N GLN A 39 6.48 0.02 -6.31
CA GLN A 39 6.86 -1.11 -5.45
C GLN A 39 7.45 -0.63 -4.12
N ASP A 40 8.38 0.33 -4.14
CA ASP A 40 8.97 0.90 -2.92
C ASP A 40 7.92 1.67 -2.08
N PHE A 41 6.98 2.34 -2.77
CA PHE A 41 5.84 2.99 -2.11
C PHE A 41 5.00 1.97 -1.36
N SER A 42 4.59 0.90 -2.04
CA SER A 42 3.79 -0.17 -1.43
C SER A 42 4.50 -0.83 -0.25
N ALA A 43 5.82 -1.01 -0.32
CA ALA A 43 6.60 -1.58 0.77
C ALA A 43 6.59 -0.67 2.01
N SER A 44 6.82 0.63 1.79
CA SER A 44 6.82 1.63 2.87
C SER A 44 5.43 1.79 3.49
N ALA A 45 4.38 1.80 2.68
CA ALA A 45 2.99 1.88 3.13
C ALA A 45 2.61 0.65 3.97
N ASN A 46 2.97 -0.55 3.53
CA ASN A 46 2.71 -1.79 4.26
C ASN A 46 3.51 -1.87 5.58
N GLN A 47 4.75 -1.38 5.60
CA GLN A 47 5.50 -1.26 6.85
C GLN A 47 4.76 -0.35 7.84
N TYR A 48 4.33 0.84 7.40
CA TYR A 48 3.54 1.76 8.23
C TYR A 48 2.26 1.09 8.76
N LEU A 49 1.47 0.46 7.88
CA LEU A 49 0.22 -0.20 8.27
C LEU A 49 0.46 -1.30 9.31
N GLN A 50 1.51 -2.10 9.13
CA GLN A 50 1.90 -3.15 10.08
C GLN A 50 2.33 -2.57 11.44
N GLU A 51 3.15 -1.52 11.45
CA GLU A 51 3.54 -0.81 12.68
C GLU A 51 2.33 -0.23 13.43
N HIS A 52 1.25 0.07 12.72
CA HIS A 52 -0.03 0.53 13.28
C HIS A 52 -1.04 -0.61 13.54
N GLY A 53 -0.58 -1.86 13.51
CA GLY A 53 -1.36 -3.04 13.93
C GLY A 53 -2.36 -3.56 12.89
N GLN A 54 -2.29 -3.11 11.64
CA GLN A 54 -3.08 -3.66 10.55
C GLN A 54 -2.59 -5.06 10.16
N ASP A 55 -3.50 -5.92 9.71
CA ASP A 55 -3.28 -7.37 9.60
C ASP A 55 -3.37 -7.93 8.18
N PHE A 56 -3.48 -7.08 7.16
CA PHE A 56 -3.46 -7.46 5.75
C PHE A 56 -2.84 -6.33 4.88
N PRO A 57 -2.30 -6.67 3.69
CA PRO A 57 -1.50 -5.72 2.92
C PRO A 57 -2.35 -4.75 2.09
N LEU A 58 -1.86 -3.53 1.92
CA LEU A 58 -2.20 -2.65 0.80
C LEU A 58 -1.51 -3.16 -0.47
N LEU A 59 -2.30 -3.42 -1.50
CA LEU A 59 -1.82 -3.80 -2.84
C LEU A 59 -2.17 -2.70 -3.82
N LEU A 60 -1.23 -2.34 -4.68
CA LEU A 60 -1.41 -1.27 -5.67
C LEU A 60 -1.54 -1.89 -7.06
N GLN A 61 -2.58 -1.50 -7.80
CA GLN A 61 -2.76 -1.93 -9.19
C GLN A 61 -1.63 -1.42 -10.10
N THR A 62 -0.97 -0.33 -9.68
CA THR A 62 0.15 0.35 -10.37
C THR A 62 1.53 -0.16 -9.95
N ASP A 63 1.62 -1.19 -9.10
CA ASP A 63 2.90 -1.80 -8.72
C ASP A 63 3.59 -2.43 -9.94
N THR A 64 4.86 -2.10 -10.15
CA THR A 64 5.64 -2.50 -11.32
C THR A 64 5.78 -4.01 -11.51
N ARG A 65 5.53 -4.82 -10.46
CA ARG A 65 5.55 -6.28 -10.54
C ARG A 65 4.42 -6.86 -11.43
N TRP A 66 3.30 -6.14 -11.57
CA TRP A 66 2.13 -6.62 -12.33
C TRP A 66 1.37 -5.53 -13.09
N ALA A 67 1.72 -4.25 -12.93
CA ALA A 67 1.07 -3.11 -13.56
C ALA A 67 0.87 -3.27 -15.08
N ASP A 68 1.82 -3.92 -15.76
CA ASP A 68 1.86 -4.13 -17.21
C ASP A 68 1.06 -5.36 -17.70
N LYS A 69 0.47 -6.14 -16.79
CA LYS A 69 -0.25 -7.36 -17.14
C LYS A 69 -1.55 -6.96 -17.85
N SER A 70 -1.81 -7.62 -18.98
CA SER A 70 -3.02 -7.39 -19.78
C SER A 70 -4.27 -7.59 -18.94
N TYR A 71 -5.15 -6.61 -18.96
CA TYR A 71 -6.49 -6.72 -18.41
C TYR A 71 -7.42 -5.72 -19.09
N GLY A 72 -8.43 -6.25 -19.77
CA GLY A 72 -9.45 -5.50 -20.48
C GLY A 72 -9.17 -5.22 -21.95
N SER A 73 -10.04 -4.42 -22.56
CA SER A 73 -10.02 -4.07 -23.98
C SER A 73 -10.81 -2.79 -24.27
N GLY A 74 -10.43 -2.07 -25.33
CA GLY A 74 -11.15 -0.87 -25.76
C GLY A 74 -10.91 0.38 -24.91
N SER A 75 -9.91 0.37 -24.03
CA SER A 75 -9.34 1.56 -23.38
C SER A 75 -7.99 1.93 -24.00
N ASP A 76 -7.52 3.16 -23.73
CA ASP A 76 -6.20 3.66 -24.16
C ASP A 76 -5.06 2.74 -23.69
N LYS A 77 -5.23 2.17 -22.49
CA LYS A 77 -4.37 1.15 -21.90
C LYS A 77 -5.23 0.02 -21.37
N ASN A 78 -4.83 -1.22 -21.67
CA ASN A 78 -5.55 -2.43 -21.33
C ASN A 78 -4.69 -3.29 -20.39
N ASP A 79 -4.34 -2.69 -19.25
CA ASP A 79 -3.45 -3.27 -18.26
C ASP A 79 -4.03 -3.16 -16.83
N LEU A 80 -3.45 -3.89 -15.89
CA LEU A 80 -3.86 -3.82 -14.48
C LEU A 80 -3.67 -2.43 -13.88
N ALA A 81 -2.63 -1.68 -14.29
CA ALA A 81 -2.42 -0.32 -13.79
C ALA A 81 -3.61 0.59 -14.09
N THR A 82 -4.29 0.38 -15.23
CA THR A 82 -5.43 1.19 -15.66
C THR A 82 -6.75 0.63 -15.17
N ASN A 83 -6.96 -0.68 -15.30
CA ASN A 83 -8.28 -1.30 -15.15
C ASN A 83 -8.42 -2.17 -13.88
N GLY A 84 -7.34 -2.36 -13.11
CA GLY A 84 -7.21 -3.40 -12.11
C GLY A 84 -7.74 -3.08 -10.71
N CYS A 85 -8.53 -2.01 -10.50
CA CYS A 85 -8.98 -1.60 -9.16
C CYS A 85 -9.78 -2.69 -8.43
N ALA A 86 -10.73 -3.33 -9.13
CA ALA A 86 -11.52 -4.43 -8.59
C ALA A 86 -10.68 -5.69 -8.34
N ILE A 87 -9.84 -6.08 -9.31
CA ILE A 87 -8.94 -7.24 -9.23
C ILE A 87 -8.00 -7.12 -8.02
N THR A 88 -7.40 -5.93 -7.84
CA THR A 88 -6.48 -5.65 -6.74
C THR A 88 -7.21 -5.59 -5.40
N SER A 89 -8.41 -5.01 -5.36
CA SER A 89 -9.24 -4.98 -4.14
C SER A 89 -9.65 -6.38 -3.68
N LEU A 90 -10.02 -7.27 -4.62
CA LEU A 90 -10.34 -8.66 -4.30
C LEU A 90 -9.13 -9.44 -3.79
N ALA A 91 -7.93 -9.17 -4.31
CA ALA A 91 -6.69 -9.76 -3.80
C ALA A 91 -6.42 -9.35 -2.34
N MET A 92 -6.72 -8.10 -1.98
CA MET A 92 -6.63 -7.62 -0.59
C MET A 92 -7.63 -8.34 0.33
N ILE A 93 -8.88 -8.51 -0.11
CA ILE A 93 -9.89 -9.29 0.63
C ILE A 93 -9.45 -10.74 0.84
N LEU A 94 -8.93 -11.40 -0.20
CA LEU A 94 -8.47 -12.77 -0.07
C LEU A 94 -7.26 -12.86 0.85
N SER A 95 -6.36 -11.88 0.81
CA SER A 95 -5.21 -11.82 1.70
C SER A 95 -5.61 -11.82 3.17
N TYR A 96 -6.64 -11.03 3.51
CA TYR A 96 -7.20 -10.99 4.86
C TYR A 96 -7.74 -12.37 5.30
N TRP A 97 -8.53 -13.03 4.44
CA TRP A 97 -9.16 -14.31 4.78
C TRP A 97 -8.22 -15.51 4.78
N GLU A 98 -7.17 -15.50 3.95
CA GLU A 98 -6.18 -16.57 3.88
C GLU A 98 -4.96 -16.35 4.77
N ARG A 99 -4.82 -15.19 5.41
CA ARG A 99 -3.69 -14.84 6.29
C ARG A 99 -2.33 -14.97 5.58
N ARG A 100 -2.31 -14.64 4.29
CA ARG A 100 -1.12 -14.55 3.45
C ARG A 100 -1.31 -13.42 2.44
N THR A 101 -0.23 -12.91 1.86
CA THR A 101 -0.36 -12.02 0.71
C THR A 101 -0.85 -12.82 -0.50
N VAL A 102 -1.97 -12.40 -1.06
CA VAL A 102 -2.50 -12.83 -2.36
C VAL A 102 -2.21 -11.70 -3.34
N TYR A 103 -1.55 -11.99 -4.45
CA TYR A 103 -1.23 -10.94 -5.43
C TYR A 103 -2.38 -10.74 -6.44
N PRO A 104 -2.54 -9.54 -7.03
CA PRO A 104 -3.57 -9.28 -8.03
C PRO A 104 -3.53 -10.25 -9.22
N THR A 105 -2.34 -10.76 -9.55
CA THR A 105 -2.15 -11.77 -10.59
C THR A 105 -2.86 -13.10 -10.32
N GLU A 106 -3.09 -13.48 -9.05
CA GLU A 106 -3.85 -14.70 -8.71
C GLU A 106 -5.33 -14.52 -9.06
N ILE A 107 -5.89 -13.34 -8.74
CA ILE A 107 -7.28 -13.00 -9.08
C ILE A 107 -7.43 -12.86 -10.60
N LEU A 108 -6.46 -12.22 -11.26
CA LEU A 108 -6.43 -12.09 -12.72
C LEU A 108 -6.31 -13.45 -13.41
N GLN A 109 -5.50 -14.36 -12.90
CA GLN A 109 -5.34 -15.70 -13.47
C GLN A 109 -6.66 -16.49 -13.43
N TRP A 110 -7.43 -16.36 -12.36
CA TRP A 110 -8.74 -17.00 -12.24
C TRP A 110 -9.80 -16.33 -13.14
N SER A 111 -9.89 -15.01 -13.09
CA SER A 111 -10.95 -14.25 -13.75
C SER A 111 -10.72 -14.05 -15.25
N GLY A 112 -9.46 -13.96 -15.69
CA GLY A 112 -9.11 -13.45 -17.01
C GLY A 112 -9.79 -12.12 -17.28
N ASP A 113 -10.27 -11.93 -18.51
CA ASP A 113 -11.11 -10.80 -18.90
C ASP A 113 -12.63 -11.10 -18.77
N HIS A 114 -13.03 -12.21 -18.14
CA HIS A 114 -14.43 -12.68 -18.17
C HIS A 114 -15.42 -11.67 -17.58
N TYR A 115 -14.98 -10.87 -16.61
CA TYR A 115 -15.79 -9.83 -15.96
C TYR A 115 -15.44 -8.43 -16.42
N TYR A 116 -14.59 -8.28 -17.44
CA TYR A 116 -14.26 -6.96 -17.95
C TYR A 116 -15.33 -6.47 -18.94
N GLU A 117 -15.76 -5.23 -18.77
CA GLU A 117 -16.68 -4.52 -19.66
C GLU A 117 -15.97 -3.31 -20.27
N SER A 118 -15.90 -3.27 -21.60
CA SER A 118 -15.20 -2.22 -22.34
C SER A 118 -15.75 -0.83 -22.01
N GLY A 119 -14.86 0.07 -21.59
CA GLY A 119 -15.19 1.43 -21.16
C GLY A 119 -15.83 1.55 -19.78
N GLN A 120 -16.13 0.43 -19.09
CA GLN A 120 -16.75 0.41 -17.75
C GLN A 120 -15.84 -0.20 -16.67
N GLY A 121 -14.79 -0.93 -17.07
CA GLY A 121 -13.88 -1.59 -16.15
C GLY A 121 -14.39 -2.98 -15.77
N THR A 122 -14.40 -3.33 -14.49
CA THR A 122 -14.81 -4.66 -14.04
C THR A 122 -16.29 -4.68 -13.63
N ALA A 123 -17.08 -5.55 -14.26
CA ALA A 123 -18.47 -5.80 -13.93
C ALA A 123 -18.62 -6.31 -12.48
N TRP A 124 -19.65 -5.84 -11.78
CA TRP A 124 -19.90 -6.20 -10.39
C TRP A 124 -20.28 -7.68 -10.21
N THR A 125 -20.59 -8.40 -11.29
CA THR A 125 -20.79 -9.86 -11.28
C THR A 125 -19.55 -10.63 -10.81
N ILE A 126 -18.36 -10.02 -10.84
CA ILE A 126 -17.14 -10.61 -10.27
C ILE A 126 -17.25 -10.83 -8.76
N PHE A 127 -17.96 -9.98 -8.02
CA PHE A 127 -17.98 -10.00 -6.55
C PHE A 127 -18.63 -11.28 -5.99
N PRO A 128 -19.86 -11.68 -6.41
CA PRO A 128 -20.42 -12.97 -6.01
C PRO A 128 -19.67 -14.17 -6.60
N ALA A 129 -19.14 -14.07 -7.82
CA ALA A 129 -18.38 -15.15 -8.43
C ALA A 129 -17.05 -15.41 -7.71
N PHE A 130 -16.37 -14.36 -7.27
CA PHE A 130 -15.17 -14.43 -6.44
C PHE A 130 -15.48 -15.13 -5.12
N ALA A 131 -16.55 -14.73 -4.43
CA ALA A 131 -16.93 -15.37 -3.18
C ALA A 131 -17.17 -16.87 -3.36
N GLN A 132 -17.93 -17.25 -4.38
CA GLN A 132 -18.16 -18.65 -4.72
C GLN A 132 -16.87 -19.41 -5.01
N ASN A 133 -15.96 -18.85 -5.81
CA ASN A 133 -14.71 -19.50 -6.20
C ASN A 133 -13.77 -19.76 -5.00
N TYR A 134 -13.67 -18.81 -4.09
CA TYR A 134 -12.76 -18.88 -2.94
C TYR A 134 -13.42 -19.38 -1.65
N GLY A 135 -14.63 -19.94 -1.73
CA GLY A 135 -15.33 -20.51 -0.58
C GLY A 135 -15.71 -19.48 0.49
N LEU A 136 -16.03 -18.26 0.06
CA LEU A 136 -16.52 -17.17 0.90
C LEU A 136 -18.01 -16.95 0.65
N THR A 137 -18.69 -16.36 1.62
CA THR A 137 -20.02 -15.76 1.44
C THR A 137 -19.86 -14.28 1.17
N VAL A 138 -20.62 -13.72 0.23
CA VAL A 138 -20.70 -12.27 0.02
C VAL A 138 -22.08 -11.76 0.42
N GLN A 139 -22.11 -10.57 1.01
CA GLN A 139 -23.33 -9.81 1.21
C GLN A 139 -23.18 -8.45 0.52
N ASP A 140 -24.14 -8.12 -0.34
CA ASP A 140 -24.31 -6.77 -0.88
C ASP A 140 -24.98 -5.90 0.19
N LEU A 141 -24.27 -4.87 0.64
CA LEU A 141 -24.72 -3.96 1.69
C LEU A 141 -25.40 -2.72 1.13
N GLY A 142 -25.35 -2.48 -0.18
CA GLY A 142 -25.90 -1.24 -0.71
C GLY A 142 -25.12 -0.02 -0.19
N LYS A 143 -25.92 0.99 0.16
CA LYS A 143 -25.51 2.16 0.94
C LYS A 143 -26.08 2.12 2.36
N ASP A 144 -26.33 0.94 2.92
CA ASP A 144 -26.86 0.78 4.27
C ASP A 144 -25.77 1.07 5.31
N GLN A 145 -25.69 2.33 5.73
CA GLN A 145 -24.67 2.81 6.67
C GLN A 145 -24.65 2.01 7.97
N ALA A 146 -25.81 1.59 8.48
CA ALA A 146 -25.89 0.84 9.73
C ALA A 146 -25.27 -0.55 9.59
N LYS A 147 -25.53 -1.26 8.48
CA LYS A 147 -24.88 -2.53 8.21
C LYS A 147 -23.38 -2.39 7.96
N ILE A 148 -22.97 -1.37 7.20
CA ILE A 148 -21.56 -1.06 6.96
C ILE A 148 -20.83 -0.84 8.29
N GLN A 149 -21.39 0.00 9.17
CA GLN A 149 -20.83 0.25 10.50
C GLN A 149 -20.77 -1.02 11.35
N GLN A 150 -21.78 -1.89 11.27
CA GLN A 150 -21.78 -3.16 11.99
C GLN A 150 -20.61 -4.05 11.57
N HIS A 151 -20.36 -4.21 10.27
CA HIS A 151 -19.26 -5.03 9.76
C HIS A 151 -17.88 -4.41 10.08
N LEU A 152 -17.76 -3.08 9.99
CA LEU A 152 -16.54 -2.37 10.42
C LEU A 152 -16.27 -2.58 11.91
N ASN A 153 -17.30 -2.57 12.76
CA ASN A 153 -17.17 -2.85 14.20
C ASN A 153 -16.76 -4.29 14.50
N GLN A 154 -16.99 -5.22 13.57
CA GLN A 154 -16.51 -6.59 13.63
C GLN A 154 -15.09 -6.75 13.06
N ASN A 155 -14.42 -5.64 12.73
CA ASN A 155 -13.07 -5.59 12.16
C ASN A 155 -12.95 -6.35 10.82
N GLN A 156 -14.06 -6.42 10.07
CA GLN A 156 -14.10 -7.02 8.73
C GLN A 156 -13.75 -5.95 7.68
N PRO A 157 -12.88 -6.24 6.70
CA PRO A 157 -12.68 -5.36 5.56
C PRO A 157 -13.86 -5.45 4.59
N LEU A 158 -14.22 -4.32 3.99
CA LEU A 158 -15.28 -4.20 3.00
C LEU A 158 -14.68 -3.76 1.67
N VAL A 159 -15.18 -4.31 0.57
CA VAL A 159 -14.98 -3.70 -0.76
C VAL A 159 -16.02 -2.62 -0.93
N ILE A 160 -15.62 -1.45 -1.39
CA ILE A 160 -16.54 -0.37 -1.71
C ILE A 160 -16.33 0.11 -3.14
N SER A 161 -17.43 0.49 -3.77
CA SER A 161 -17.44 1.28 -4.98
C SER A 161 -17.76 2.73 -4.61
N VAL A 162 -17.01 3.68 -5.15
CA VAL A 162 -17.23 5.12 -4.95
C VAL A 162 -17.44 5.82 -6.30
N ASN A 163 -18.30 6.82 -6.27
CA ASN A 163 -18.54 7.79 -7.33
C ASN A 163 -17.41 8.85 -7.37
N PRO A 164 -17.38 9.72 -8.40
CA PRO A 164 -16.45 10.85 -8.44
C PRO A 164 -16.45 11.69 -7.15
N GLY A 165 -15.25 12.08 -6.71
CA GLY A 165 -15.03 12.78 -5.46
C GLY A 165 -13.54 12.82 -5.08
N GLU A 166 -13.25 12.68 -3.80
CA GLU A 166 -11.90 12.74 -3.23
C GLU A 166 -10.99 11.62 -3.75
N PHE A 167 -11.53 10.43 -3.96
CA PHE A 167 -10.72 9.24 -4.28
C PHE A 167 -10.48 9.05 -5.79
N THR A 168 -11.35 9.60 -6.63
CA THR A 168 -11.42 9.36 -8.09
C THR A 168 -12.25 10.42 -8.80
N ASP A 169 -11.99 10.66 -10.10
CA ASP A 169 -12.77 11.57 -10.94
C ASP A 169 -13.89 10.88 -11.74
N VAL A 170 -13.91 9.55 -11.79
CA VAL A 170 -14.86 8.77 -12.63
C VAL A 170 -15.66 7.74 -11.83
N GLY A 171 -14.99 7.01 -10.97
CA GLY A 171 -15.51 5.85 -10.27
C GLY A 171 -14.34 4.96 -9.85
N HIS A 172 -14.46 4.26 -8.72
CA HIS A 172 -13.34 3.47 -8.21
C HIS A 172 -13.79 2.34 -7.30
N ILE A 173 -13.03 1.25 -7.29
CA ILE A 173 -13.19 0.14 -6.35
C ILE A 173 -11.99 0.15 -5.41
N MET A 174 -12.25 0.16 -4.11
CA MET A 174 -11.22 0.13 -3.07
C MET A 174 -11.67 -0.70 -1.86
N VAL A 175 -10.78 -0.92 -0.91
CA VAL A 175 -11.09 -1.61 0.34
C VAL A 175 -11.08 -0.64 1.51
N ILE A 176 -11.99 -0.80 2.46
CA ILE A 176 -11.97 -0.08 3.73
C ILE A 176 -11.95 -1.06 4.89
N LYS A 177 -11.31 -0.66 5.99
CA LYS A 177 -11.35 -1.41 7.25
C LYS A 177 -11.30 -0.43 8.41
N LYS A 178 -11.91 -0.82 9.53
CA LYS A 178 -11.76 -0.10 10.79
C LYS A 178 -10.29 -0.12 11.23
N ASP A 179 -9.81 1.02 11.69
CA ASP A 179 -8.51 1.11 12.33
C ASP A 179 -8.51 0.28 13.63
N VAL A 180 -7.41 -0.41 13.93
CA VAL A 180 -7.32 -1.20 15.16
C VAL A 180 -7.06 -0.32 16.38
N GLN A 181 -6.58 0.92 16.15
CA GLN A 181 -6.21 1.87 17.20
C GLN A 181 -7.29 2.92 17.48
N SER A 182 -8.34 3.01 16.65
CA SER A 182 -9.37 4.05 16.76
C SER A 182 -10.71 3.62 16.16
N ASP A 183 -11.75 4.43 16.33
CA ASP A 183 -13.05 4.22 15.67
C ASP A 183 -13.09 4.75 14.22
N GLN A 184 -11.94 5.15 13.67
CA GLN A 184 -11.83 5.66 12.30
C GLN A 184 -11.63 4.52 11.29
N ILE A 185 -11.77 4.87 10.03
CA ILE A 185 -11.61 3.98 8.87
C ILE A 185 -10.29 4.28 8.18
N ILE A 186 -9.59 3.22 7.80
CA ILE A 186 -8.43 3.28 6.90
C ILE A 186 -8.90 2.84 5.51
N VAL A 187 -8.47 3.60 4.49
CA VAL A 187 -8.73 3.30 3.09
C VAL A 187 -7.51 2.60 2.51
N TYR A 188 -7.76 1.44 1.92
CA TYR A 188 -6.80 0.66 1.13
C TYR A 188 -7.13 0.92 -0.35
N ASP A 189 -6.63 2.03 -0.88
CA ASP A 189 -6.84 2.45 -2.27
C ASP A 189 -5.86 1.70 -3.20
N PRO A 190 -6.32 0.84 -4.14
CA PRO A 190 -5.42 0.17 -5.07
C PRO A 190 -4.72 1.12 -6.05
N ASN A 191 -5.17 2.38 -6.16
CA ASN A 191 -4.54 3.44 -6.94
C ASN A 191 -3.91 4.52 -6.04
N ASP A 192 -3.56 4.16 -4.81
CA ASP A 192 -2.80 5.04 -3.92
C ASP A 192 -1.38 5.29 -4.48
N ARG A 193 -0.82 6.44 -4.12
CA ARG A 193 0.47 6.94 -4.60
C ARG A 193 1.00 8.01 -3.65
N PRO A 194 2.29 8.41 -3.76
CA PRO A 194 2.91 9.38 -2.84
C PRO A 194 2.18 10.73 -2.72
N GLU A 195 1.37 11.13 -3.70
CA GLU A 195 0.61 12.38 -3.62
C GLU A 195 -0.73 12.26 -2.88
N LYS A 196 -1.25 11.03 -2.68
CA LYS A 196 -2.55 10.76 -2.07
C LYS A 196 -2.41 10.28 -0.61
N GLU A 197 -1.65 9.21 -0.43
CA GLU A 197 -1.38 8.55 0.84
C GLU A 197 -2.64 8.28 1.70
N HIS A 198 -3.73 7.84 1.07
CA HIS A 198 -5.00 7.60 1.76
C HIS A 198 -4.87 6.58 2.91
N TYR A 199 -3.92 5.64 2.81
CA TYR A 199 -3.61 4.65 3.84
C TYR A 199 -3.14 5.25 5.18
N MET A 200 -2.59 6.47 5.19
CA MET A 200 -2.19 7.19 6.41
C MET A 200 -3.31 8.04 7.00
N GLN A 201 -4.35 8.32 6.21
CA GLN A 201 -5.45 9.16 6.62
C GLN A 201 -6.47 8.39 7.44
N LYS A 202 -7.28 9.12 8.22
CA LYS A 202 -8.31 8.56 9.09
C LYS A 202 -9.65 9.18 8.70
N TYR A 203 -10.59 8.34 8.29
CA TYR A 203 -11.90 8.77 7.82
C TYR A 203 -13.00 8.36 8.78
N SER A 204 -14.04 9.19 8.88
CA SER A 204 -15.31 8.75 9.45
C SER A 204 -16.13 8.04 8.38
N LEU A 205 -17.06 7.18 8.80
CA LEU A 205 -18.02 6.59 7.86
C LEU A 205 -18.87 7.67 7.18
N ASP A 206 -19.32 8.68 7.95
CA ASP A 206 -20.10 9.81 7.43
C ASP A 206 -19.38 10.58 6.30
N HIS A 207 -18.05 10.63 6.32
CA HIS A 207 -17.25 11.26 5.27
C HIS A 207 -17.25 10.45 3.97
N LEU A 208 -17.26 9.12 4.06
CA LEU A 208 -17.26 8.22 2.90
C LEU A 208 -18.65 8.07 2.27
N MET A 209 -19.71 8.11 3.07
CA MET A 209 -21.08 7.82 2.65
C MET A 209 -21.60 8.65 1.45
N PRO A 210 -21.31 9.96 1.33
CA PRO A 210 -21.73 10.75 0.17
C PRO A 210 -21.13 10.25 -1.15
N GLN A 211 -19.90 9.74 -1.12
CA GLN A 211 -19.18 9.26 -2.29
C GLN A 211 -19.49 7.79 -2.60
N LEU A 212 -20.03 7.04 -1.63
CA LEU A 212 -20.33 5.61 -1.78
C LEU A 212 -21.37 5.35 -2.89
N ALA A 213 -21.01 4.48 -3.82
CA ALA A 213 -21.91 3.89 -4.81
C ALA A 213 -22.45 2.55 -4.31
N ASN A 214 -21.59 1.69 -3.76
CA ASN A 214 -21.98 0.41 -3.15
C ASN A 214 -20.95 -0.13 -2.16
N ALA A 215 -21.33 -1.10 -1.33
CA ALA A 215 -20.42 -1.83 -0.44
C ALA A 215 -20.72 -3.33 -0.43
N TRP A 216 -19.68 -4.16 -0.37
CA TRP A 216 -19.75 -5.60 -0.21
C TRP A 216 -18.87 -6.05 0.95
N VAL A 217 -19.36 -7.02 1.70
CA VAL A 217 -18.59 -7.70 2.75
C VAL A 217 -18.50 -9.18 2.44
N TYR A 218 -17.36 -9.77 2.78
CA TYR A 218 -17.07 -11.18 2.57
C TYR A 218 -16.86 -11.84 3.92
N THR A 219 -17.36 -13.06 4.10
CA THR A 219 -17.27 -13.84 5.35
C THR A 219 -16.96 -15.31 5.06
N LYS A 220 -16.38 -16.01 6.03
CA LYS A 220 -16.22 -17.47 6.06
C LYS A 220 -17.32 -18.11 6.89
#